data_AF-A0A512HPH3-F1
#
_entry.id   AF-A0A512HPH3-F1
#
_cell.length_a   1.000
_cell.length_b   1.000
_cell.length_c   1.000
_cell.angle_alpha   90.00
_cell.angle_beta   90.00
_cell.angle_gamma   90.00
#
_symmetry.space_group_name_H-M   'P 1'
#
loop_
_entity.id
_entity.type
_entity.pdbx_description
1 polymer ?
#
loop_
_entity_poly.entity_id
_entity_poly.type
_entity_poly.pdbx_seq_one_letter_code
_entity_poly.pdbx_strand_id
1 'polypeptide(L)'
;MVIFDEASQITTWDAVGAIARARQSVIVGDPKQLPPTNFFGRNEEDESVQEHERDLQSILDEARAAGIPLRDLRWHYRSRNESLIAFSNHHYYQNRLITFPSPQVEDREVQLRPVPNGFYDRGKSRTNRIEAQAVVDEAVRRMTGWLRLEPPVCQSLASRGALVEHDFLVSRDVYFCYPGVKLS
;
A
#
# COMPACT_ATOMS: atom_id res chain seq x y z
N MET A 1 8.54 -12.82 -22.31
CA MET A 1 8.84 -11.73 -21.37
C MET A 1 8.13 -12.06 -20.07
N VAL A 2 8.75 -11.80 -18.92
CA VAL A 2 8.12 -11.95 -17.60
C VAL A 2 8.28 -10.65 -16.82
N ILE A 3 7.26 -10.29 -16.04
CA ILE A 3 7.27 -9.13 -15.14
C ILE A 3 6.92 -9.65 -13.75
N PHE A 4 7.77 -9.35 -12.80
CA PHE A 4 7.55 -9.61 -11.38
C PHE A 4 7.24 -8.27 -10.71
N ASP A 5 6.07 -8.18 -10.09
CA ASP A 5 5.68 -7.07 -9.23
C ASP A 5 5.72 -7.52 -7.77
N GLU A 6 5.91 -6.59 -6.84
CA GLU A 6 6.17 -6.86 -5.41
C GLU A 6 7.25 -7.93 -5.20
N ALA A 7 8.32 -7.83 -5.99
CA ALA A 7 9.38 -8.84 -6.07
C ALA A 7 10.16 -9.08 -4.76
N SER A 8 10.07 -8.17 -3.78
CA SER A 8 10.59 -8.38 -2.43
C SER A 8 9.84 -9.48 -1.67
N GLN A 9 8.62 -9.83 -2.09
CA GLN A 9 7.81 -10.88 -1.47
C GLN A 9 7.84 -12.21 -2.24
N ILE A 10 8.57 -12.29 -3.36
CA ILE A 10 8.68 -13.49 -4.19
C ILE A 10 10.01 -14.17 -3.92
N THR A 11 9.96 -15.46 -3.57
CA THR A 11 11.15 -16.27 -3.31
C THR A 11 11.89 -16.64 -4.60
N THR A 12 13.18 -16.92 -4.49
CA THR A 12 14.04 -17.25 -5.64
C THR A 12 13.59 -18.48 -6.41
N TRP A 13 13.20 -19.55 -5.71
CA TRP A 13 12.74 -20.79 -6.33
C TRP A 13 11.39 -20.64 -7.04
N ASP A 14 10.51 -19.75 -6.57
CA ASP A 14 9.24 -19.50 -7.24
C ASP A 14 9.43 -18.79 -8.59
N ALA A 15 10.44 -17.90 -8.69
CA ALA A 15 10.68 -17.14 -9.92
C ALA A 15 11.67 -17.80 -10.89
N VAL A 16 12.61 -18.65 -10.43
CA VAL A 16 13.71 -19.16 -11.25
C VAL A 16 13.22 -19.85 -12.52
N GLY A 17 12.13 -20.63 -12.43
CA GLY A 17 11.56 -21.32 -13.57
C GLY A 17 10.96 -20.37 -14.61
N ALA A 18 10.33 -19.28 -14.17
CA ALA A 18 9.77 -18.27 -15.05
C ALA A 18 10.87 -17.43 -15.72
N ILE A 19 11.92 -17.06 -14.98
CA ILE A 19 13.10 -16.36 -15.50
C ILE A 19 13.80 -17.22 -16.57
N ALA A 20 14.03 -18.51 -16.29
CA ALA A 20 14.76 -19.40 -17.20
C ALA A 20 14.09 -19.57 -18.57
N ARG A 21 12.76 -19.41 -18.67
CA ARG A 21 12.01 -19.51 -19.92
C ARG A 21 11.82 -18.17 -20.63
N ALA A 22 12.09 -17.06 -19.96
CA ALA A 22 11.86 -15.73 -20.51
C ALA A 22 13.08 -15.21 -21.26
N ARG A 23 12.87 -14.60 -22.42
CA ARG A 23 13.92 -13.84 -23.13
C ARG A 23 14.26 -12.50 -22.49
N GLN A 24 13.36 -11.98 -21.64
CA GLN A 24 13.47 -10.70 -20.95
C GLN A 24 12.64 -10.75 -19.67
N SER A 25 13.21 -10.23 -18.58
CA SER A 25 12.59 -10.17 -17.26
C SER A 25 12.62 -8.74 -16.72
N VAL A 26 11.51 -8.28 -16.14
CA VAL A 26 11.41 -7.03 -15.40
C VAL A 26 11.08 -7.37 -13.96
N ILE A 27 11.84 -6.83 -13.01
CA ILE A 27 11.67 -7.09 -11.58
C ILE A 27 11.37 -5.75 -10.92
N VAL A 28 10.19 -5.63 -10.32
CA VAL A 28 9.69 -4.42 -9.66
C VAL A 28 9.35 -4.77 -8.23
N GLY A 29 9.81 -3.97 -7.29
CA GLY A 29 9.54 -4.14 -5.87
C GLY A 29 10.30 -3.12 -5.05
N ASP A 30 10.15 -3.21 -3.73
CA ASP A 30 10.79 -2.29 -2.79
C ASP A 30 11.57 -3.08 -1.73
N PRO A 31 12.91 -2.92 -1.63
CA PRO A 31 13.71 -3.62 -0.64
C PRO A 31 13.49 -3.12 0.80
N LYS A 32 12.69 -2.07 1.00
CA LYS A 32 12.27 -1.58 2.32
C LYS A 32 10.93 -2.14 2.77
N GLN A 33 10.23 -2.86 1.89
CA GLN A 33 8.99 -3.56 2.23
C GLN A 33 9.25 -4.95 2.80
N LEU A 34 8.17 -5.67 3.13
CA LEU A 34 8.24 -6.97 3.77
C LEU A 34 8.97 -8.01 2.89
N PRO A 35 9.83 -8.86 3.47
CA PRO A 35 10.43 -9.99 2.79
C PRO A 35 9.38 -11.07 2.50
N PRO A 36 9.73 -12.13 1.74
CA PRO A 36 8.83 -13.26 1.53
C PRO A 36 8.44 -13.87 2.88
N THR A 37 7.16 -14.16 3.07
CA THR A 37 6.64 -14.77 4.31
C THR A 37 5.98 -16.11 4.00
N ASN A 38 6.44 -17.19 4.64
CA ASN A 38 5.82 -18.50 4.51
C ASN A 38 4.52 -18.55 5.34
N PHE A 39 3.39 -18.23 4.71
CA PHE A 39 2.08 -18.36 5.35
C PHE A 39 1.64 -19.82 5.60
N PHE A 40 2.27 -20.79 4.95
CA PHE A 40 1.87 -22.21 4.97
C PHE A 40 2.67 -23.11 5.94
N GLY A 41 3.74 -22.61 6.58
CA GLY A 41 4.60 -23.39 7.49
C GLY A 41 4.05 -23.59 8.90
N ARG A 42 2.88 -23.03 9.20
CA ARG A 42 2.31 -22.99 10.56
C ARG A 42 1.58 -24.30 10.92
N ASN A 43 2.32 -25.40 11.01
CA ASN A 43 1.93 -26.49 11.92
C ASN A 43 2.34 -26.07 13.34
N GLU A 44 1.40 -26.12 14.26
CA GLU A 44 1.45 -25.47 15.59
C GLU A 44 2.38 -26.14 16.62
N GLU A 45 3.38 -26.94 16.25
CA GLU A 45 4.13 -27.75 17.24
C GLU A 45 5.66 -27.60 17.27
N ASP A 46 6.33 -26.89 16.36
CA ASP A 46 7.80 -26.76 16.41
C ASP A 46 8.28 -25.31 16.48
N GLU A 47 8.63 -24.85 17.70
CA GLU A 47 9.34 -23.58 17.94
C GLU A 47 10.75 -23.55 17.31
N SER A 48 11.26 -24.67 16.78
CA SER A 48 12.58 -24.78 16.14
C SER A 48 12.62 -24.43 14.65
N VAL A 49 11.48 -24.19 13.99
CA VAL A 49 11.43 -23.88 12.54
C VAL A 49 11.65 -22.39 12.23
N GLN A 50 11.57 -21.52 13.24
CA GLN A 50 11.52 -20.06 13.05
C GLN A 50 12.81 -19.41 12.52
N GLU A 51 13.97 -20.07 12.59
CA GLU A 51 15.23 -19.45 12.16
C GLU A 51 15.48 -19.62 10.65
N HIS A 52 15.10 -20.76 10.06
CA HIS A 52 15.27 -21.01 8.62
C HIS A 52 14.23 -20.30 7.74
N GLU A 53 13.05 -19.96 8.29
CA GLU A 53 12.01 -19.21 7.57
C GLU A 53 12.27 -17.69 7.50
N ARG A 54 13.25 -17.17 8.27
CA ARG A 54 13.57 -15.73 8.30
C ARG A 54 14.57 -15.29 7.23
N ASP A 55 15.24 -16.24 6.59
CA ASP A 55 16.27 -16.00 5.56
C ASP A 55 15.81 -16.44 4.17
N LEU A 56 14.52 -16.31 3.86
CA LEU A 56 14.05 -16.52 2.48
C LEU A 56 14.50 -15.34 1.63
N GLN A 57 15.50 -15.59 0.79
CA GLN A 57 16.00 -14.57 -0.12
C GLN A 57 14.95 -14.24 -1.19
N SER A 58 14.64 -12.96 -1.34
CA SER A 58 13.75 -12.49 -2.40
C SER A 58 14.48 -12.43 -3.75
N ILE A 59 13.72 -12.53 -4.84
CA ILE A 59 14.29 -12.37 -6.20
C ILE A 59 14.80 -10.94 -6.43
N LEU A 60 14.25 -9.96 -5.71
CA LEU A 60 14.69 -8.57 -5.77
C LEU A 60 16.08 -8.43 -5.14
N ASP A 61 16.30 -9.08 -3.98
CA ASP A 61 17.59 -9.02 -3.30
C ASP A 61 18.68 -9.77 -4.08
N GLU A 62 18.36 -10.92 -4.67
CA GLU A 62 19.28 -11.62 -5.57
C GLU A 62 19.62 -10.80 -6.83
N ALA A 63 18.62 -10.17 -7.45
CA ALA A 63 18.85 -9.30 -8.61
C ALA A 63 19.81 -8.15 -8.26
N ARG A 64 19.66 -7.57 -7.06
CA ARG A 64 20.55 -6.53 -6.54
C ARG A 64 21.95 -7.06 -6.26
N ALA A 65 22.06 -8.22 -5.62
CA ALA A 65 23.34 -8.86 -5.31
C ALA A 65 24.11 -9.28 -6.57
N ALA A 66 23.40 -9.72 -7.62
CA ALA A 66 23.94 -10.03 -8.94
C ALA A 66 24.41 -8.79 -9.73
N GLY A 67 24.23 -7.58 -9.20
CA GLY A 67 24.66 -6.34 -9.83
C GLY A 67 23.77 -5.88 -10.98
N ILE A 68 22.52 -6.34 -11.04
CA ILE A 68 21.56 -5.88 -12.06
C ILE A 68 21.31 -4.37 -11.83
N PRO A 69 21.37 -3.53 -12.89
CA PRO A 69 21.15 -2.09 -12.75
C PRO A 69 19.81 -1.75 -12.11
N LEU A 70 19.85 -0.94 -11.05
CA LEU A 70 18.67 -0.50 -10.30
C LEU A 70 18.17 0.86 -10.81
N ARG A 71 16.84 1.04 -10.80
CA ARG A 71 16.18 2.30 -11.12
C ARG A 71 15.16 2.62 -10.02
N ASP A 72 15.44 3.67 -9.27
CA ASP A 72 14.54 4.14 -8.21
C ASP A 72 13.43 5.03 -8.78
N LEU A 73 12.18 4.71 -8.45
CA LEU A 73 11.04 5.58 -8.69
C LEU A 73 10.88 6.53 -7.51
N ARG A 74 11.15 7.82 -7.75
CA ARG A 74 11.16 8.83 -6.67
C ARG A 74 9.82 9.49 -6.41
N TRP A 75 8.87 9.42 -7.34
CA TRP A 75 7.62 10.18 -7.23
C TRP A 75 6.61 9.41 -6.38
N HIS A 76 6.19 10.02 -5.27
CA HIS A 76 5.13 9.49 -4.41
C HIS A 76 3.82 10.19 -4.69
N TYR A 77 2.85 9.45 -5.23
CA TYR A 77 1.53 9.98 -5.62
C TYR A 77 0.36 9.42 -4.79
N ARG A 78 0.63 8.50 -3.85
CA ARG A 78 -0.43 7.85 -3.08
C ARG A 78 -1.00 8.75 -1.98
N SER A 79 -0.13 9.42 -1.23
CA SER A 79 -0.55 10.27 -0.12
C SER A 79 -0.99 11.64 -0.64
N ARG A 80 -2.14 12.12 -0.19
CA ARG A 80 -2.63 13.47 -0.51
C ARG A 80 -1.91 14.54 0.29
N ASN A 81 -1.59 14.25 1.55
CA ASN A 81 -0.75 15.10 2.38
C ASN A 81 0.67 14.53 2.50
N GLU A 82 1.66 15.41 2.49
CA GLU A 82 3.08 15.06 2.66
C GLU A 82 3.35 14.46 4.05
N SER A 83 2.61 14.89 5.08
CA SER A 83 2.80 14.41 6.45
C SER A 83 2.64 12.89 6.59
N LEU A 84 1.76 12.26 5.79
CA LEU A 84 1.56 10.81 5.78
C LEU A 84 2.80 10.01 5.38
N ILE A 85 3.64 10.57 4.52
CA ILE A 85 4.83 9.89 4.00
C ILE A 85 6.12 10.46 4.60
N ALA A 86 6.09 11.65 5.21
CA ALA A 86 7.25 12.33 5.75
C ALA A 86 8.08 11.45 6.69
N PHE A 87 7.42 10.76 7.63
CA PHE A 87 8.10 9.84 8.55
C PHE A 87 8.82 8.72 7.79
N SER A 88 8.12 8.01 6.91
CA SER A 88 8.70 6.89 6.17
C SER A 88 9.78 7.34 5.17
N ASN A 89 9.59 8.48 4.50
CA ASN A 89 10.55 9.08 3.58
C ASN A 89 11.87 9.36 4.30
N HIS A 90 11.80 9.91 5.52
CA HIS A 90 12.96 10.17 6.35
C HIS A 90 13.68 8.89 6.78
N HIS A 91 12.95 7.93 7.36
CA HIS A 91 13.55 6.76 7.99
C HIS A 91 13.97 5.66 7.00
N TYR A 92 13.24 5.45 5.91
CA TYR A 92 13.47 4.32 4.99
C TYR A 92 14.07 4.74 3.65
N TYR A 93 13.78 5.96 3.18
CA TYR A 93 14.12 6.41 1.82
C TYR A 93 15.09 7.59 1.79
N GLN A 94 15.66 8.00 2.94
CA GLN A 94 16.66 9.08 3.04
C GLN A 94 16.20 10.38 2.37
N ASN A 95 14.91 10.72 2.51
CA ASN A 95 14.28 11.89 1.90
C ASN A 95 14.40 11.96 0.36
N ARG A 96 14.57 10.82 -0.33
CA ARG A 96 14.66 10.78 -1.79
C ARG A 96 13.30 10.79 -2.50
N LEU A 97 12.20 10.50 -1.81
CA LEU A 97 10.88 10.54 -2.41
C LEU A 97 10.41 11.99 -2.56
N ILE A 98 9.93 12.31 -3.76
CA ILE A 98 9.38 13.60 -4.16
C ILE A 98 7.86 13.51 -3.99
N THR A 99 7.31 14.40 -3.17
CA THR A 99 5.87 14.56 -2.91
C THR A 99 5.35 15.81 -3.60
N PHE A 100 4.04 15.86 -3.81
CA PHE A 100 3.37 17.09 -4.24
C PHE A 100 2.90 17.85 -3.00
N PRO A 101 3.13 19.17 -2.94
CA PRO A 101 2.66 19.97 -1.81
C PRO A 101 1.13 19.95 -1.79
N SER A 102 0.56 19.57 -0.65
CA SER A 102 -0.87 19.71 -0.43
C SER A 102 -1.23 21.19 -0.28
N PRO A 103 -2.35 21.65 -0.86
CA PRO A 103 -2.86 23.00 -0.60
C PRO A 103 -3.39 23.16 0.83
N GLN A 104 -3.56 22.06 1.57
CA GLN A 104 -4.03 22.05 2.96
C GLN A 104 -2.85 21.98 3.92
N VAL A 105 -2.66 23.05 4.70
CA VAL A 105 -1.55 23.24 5.65
C VAL A 105 -1.76 22.48 6.96
N GLU A 106 -2.99 22.07 7.29
CA GLU A 106 -3.29 21.37 8.54
C GLU A 106 -2.98 19.87 8.46
N ASP A 107 -2.06 19.42 9.31
CA ASP A 107 -1.71 18.01 9.48
C ASP A 107 -2.71 17.29 10.39
N ARG A 108 -3.77 16.73 9.80
CA ARG A 108 -4.81 15.98 10.52
C ARG A 108 -5.03 14.56 9.99
N GLU A 109 -4.20 14.09 9.06
CA GLU A 109 -4.47 12.82 8.37
C GLU A 109 -4.19 11.59 9.25
N VAL A 110 -3.26 11.67 10.21
CA VAL A 110 -3.00 10.61 11.20
C VAL A 110 -3.26 11.11 12.61
N GLN A 111 -3.95 10.30 13.41
CA GLN A 111 -4.18 10.56 14.84
C GLN A 111 -3.94 9.27 15.63
N LEU A 112 -3.07 9.35 16.63
CA LEU A 112 -2.94 8.29 17.63
C LEU A 112 -4.11 8.39 18.62
N ARG A 113 -4.90 7.34 18.73
CA ARG A 113 -6.02 7.26 19.69
C ARG A 113 -5.70 6.26 20.79
N PRO A 114 -5.35 6.72 22.01
CA PRO A 114 -5.09 5.80 23.11
C PRO A 114 -6.39 5.11 23.52
N VAL A 115 -6.37 3.78 23.60
CA VAL A 115 -7.48 2.97 24.13
C VAL A 115 -7.14 2.60 25.58
N PRO A 116 -7.75 3.26 26.58
CA PRO A 116 -7.46 2.95 27.98
C PRO A 116 -7.87 1.51 28.30
N ASN A 117 -7.08 0.85 29.14
CA ASN A 117 -7.31 -0.52 29.60
C ASN A 117 -7.21 -1.62 28.51
N GLY A 118 -6.65 -1.32 27.34
CA GLY A 118 -6.33 -2.33 26.35
C GLY A 118 -5.42 -3.41 26.94
N PHE A 119 -5.82 -4.68 26.84
CA PHE A 119 -5.05 -5.82 27.33
C PHE A 119 -4.80 -6.80 26.18
N TYR A 120 -3.52 -7.02 25.87
CA TYR A 120 -3.10 -7.97 24.85
C TYR A 120 -2.88 -9.35 25.47
N ASP A 121 -3.77 -10.31 25.18
CA ASP A 121 -3.65 -11.69 25.65
C ASP A 121 -2.54 -12.42 24.88
N ARG A 122 -1.33 -12.45 25.45
CA ARG A 122 -0.15 -13.09 24.84
C ARG A 122 -0.20 -14.61 24.80
N GLY A 123 -1.09 -15.25 25.56
CA GLY A 123 -1.09 -16.70 25.77
C GLY A 123 -1.97 -17.44 24.78
N LYS A 124 -3.29 -17.24 24.88
CA LYS A 124 -4.27 -18.05 24.13
C LYS A 124 -4.58 -17.47 22.75
N SER A 125 -5.24 -16.32 22.72
CA SER A 125 -5.83 -15.81 21.49
C SER A 125 -4.94 -14.82 20.74
N ARG A 126 -3.86 -14.32 21.36
CA ARG A 126 -2.98 -13.28 20.78
C ARG A 126 -3.76 -12.03 20.33
N THR A 127 -4.83 -11.72 21.05
CA THR A 127 -5.79 -10.65 20.70
C THR A 127 -5.94 -9.62 21.80
N ASN A 128 -6.22 -8.38 21.41
CA ASN A 128 -6.71 -7.33 22.31
C ASN A 128 -8.18 -7.02 21.98
N ARG A 129 -9.11 -7.57 22.78
CA ARG A 129 -10.55 -7.41 22.52
C ARG A 129 -11.03 -5.97 22.67
N ILE A 130 -10.45 -5.23 23.61
CA ILE A 130 -10.86 -3.85 23.92
C ILE A 130 -10.46 -2.91 22.76
N GLU A 131 -9.24 -3.05 22.25
CA GLU A 131 -8.81 -2.34 21.04
C GLU A 131 -9.63 -2.77 19.82
N ALA A 132 -9.89 -4.07 19.65
CA ALA A 132 -10.69 -4.56 18.53
C ALA A 132 -12.10 -3.93 18.51
N GLN A 133 -12.75 -3.82 19.67
CA GLN A 133 -14.05 -3.16 19.77
C GLN A 133 -13.94 -1.67 19.40
N ALA A 134 -12.94 -0.96 19.91
CA ALA A 134 -12.73 0.45 19.58
C ALA A 134 -12.49 0.69 18.07
N VAL A 135 -11.78 -0.23 17.40
CA VAL A 135 -11.58 -0.20 15.94
C VAL A 135 -12.90 -0.41 15.20
N VAL A 136 -13.71 -1.40 15.63
CA VAL A 136 -15.03 -1.66 15.03
C VAL A 136 -15.94 -0.45 15.18
N ASP A 137 -16.01 0.15 16.37
CA ASP A 137 -16.85 1.31 16.65
C ASP A 137 -16.46 2.51 15.77
N GLU A 138 -15.16 2.79 15.61
CA GLU A 138 -14.65 3.85 14.73
C GLU A 138 -14.94 3.55 13.25
N ALA A 139 -14.79 2.30 12.81
CA ALA A 139 -15.10 1.89 11.44
C ALA A 139 -16.59 2.09 11.14
N VAL A 140 -17.48 1.63 12.02
CA VAL A 140 -18.94 1.82 11.90
C VAL A 140 -19.28 3.31 11.87
N ARG A 141 -18.73 4.10 12.80
CA ARG A 141 -18.95 5.55 12.85
C ARG A 141 -18.58 6.22 11.51
N ARG A 142 -17.44 5.86 10.91
CA ARG A 142 -17.02 6.38 9.59
C ARG A 142 -17.99 5.93 8.50
N MET A 143 -18.27 4.64 8.39
CA MET A 143 -19.15 4.12 7.34
C MET A 143 -20.56 4.74 7.41
N THR A 144 -21.14 4.87 8.60
CA THR A 144 -22.44 5.53 8.78
C THR A 144 -22.37 7.03 8.47
N GLY A 145 -21.26 7.70 8.79
CA GLY A 145 -21.04 9.10 8.40
C GLY A 145 -21.00 9.29 6.88
N TRP A 146 -20.32 8.38 6.18
CA TRP A 146 -20.22 8.41 4.72
C TRP A 146 -21.59 8.20 4.04
N LEU A 147 -22.43 7.32 4.58
CA LEU A 147 -23.80 7.11 4.07
C LEU A 147 -24.69 8.37 4.18
N ARG A 148 -24.34 9.34 5.02
CA ARG A 148 -25.08 10.59 5.20
C ARG A 148 -24.55 11.73 4.33
N LEU A 149 -23.41 11.54 3.65
CA LEU A 149 -22.90 12.54 2.73
C LEU A 149 -23.76 12.53 1.47
N GLU A 150 -24.25 13.70 1.06
CA GLU A 150 -24.82 13.83 -0.28
C GLU A 150 -23.74 13.49 -1.31
N PRO A 151 -24.08 12.74 -2.38
CA PRO A 151 -23.12 12.47 -3.42
C PRO A 151 -22.60 13.79 -4.00
N PRO A 152 -21.30 13.90 -4.30
CA PRO A 152 -20.76 15.13 -4.87
C PRO A 152 -21.51 15.46 -6.16
N VAL A 153 -21.99 16.70 -6.27
CA VAL A 153 -22.58 17.21 -7.51
C VAL A 153 -21.48 17.24 -8.57
N CYS A 154 -21.48 16.24 -9.45
CA CYS A 154 -20.72 16.30 -10.69
C CYS A 154 -21.31 17.43 -11.55
N GLN A 155 -20.72 18.63 -11.48
CA GLN A 155 -20.93 19.61 -12.53
C GLN A 155 -20.28 19.05 -13.80
N SER A 156 -21.11 18.45 -14.66
CA SER A 156 -20.69 18.04 -15.99
C SER A 156 -20.13 19.26 -16.71
N LEU A 157 -18.91 19.15 -17.24
CA LEU A 157 -18.34 20.06 -18.24
C LEU A 157 -19.07 19.90 -19.60
N ALA A 158 -20.41 19.81 -19.59
CA ALA A 158 -21.23 19.59 -20.78
C ALA A 158 -21.54 20.89 -21.56
N SER A 159 -20.99 22.05 -21.16
CA SER A 159 -21.23 23.34 -21.85
C SER A 159 -20.06 23.82 -22.71
N ARG A 160 -19.02 23.01 -22.94
CA ARG A 160 -18.03 23.25 -24.02
C ARG A 160 -17.70 21.94 -24.74
N GLY A 161 -18.31 21.76 -25.91
CA GLY A 161 -18.37 20.49 -26.63
C GLY A 161 -17.07 20.02 -27.30
N ALA A 162 -16.95 18.70 -27.41
CA ALA A 162 -16.60 17.96 -28.62
C ALA A 162 -16.68 16.45 -28.31
N LEU A 163 -17.26 15.70 -29.25
CA LEU A 163 -17.62 14.29 -29.19
C LEU A 163 -16.38 13.38 -29.12
N VAL A 164 -16.42 12.36 -28.25
CA VAL A 164 -15.99 10.99 -28.58
C VAL A 164 -16.84 10.03 -27.75
N GLU A 165 -17.79 9.36 -28.40
CA GLU A 165 -18.47 8.18 -27.86
C GLU A 165 -17.49 7.01 -27.80
N HIS A 166 -17.30 6.42 -26.63
CA HIS A 166 -16.99 5.01 -26.51
C HIS A 166 -17.53 4.50 -25.16
N ASP A 167 -18.36 3.46 -25.25
CA ASP A 167 -19.03 2.79 -24.16
C ASP A 167 -18.09 2.47 -22.99
N PHE A 168 -18.41 3.03 -21.82
CA PHE A 168 -17.85 2.60 -20.55
C PHE A 168 -19.00 2.22 -19.61
N LEU A 169 -19.49 0.99 -19.76
CA LEU A 169 -20.21 0.29 -18.70
C LEU A 169 -19.19 -0.03 -17.60
N VAL A 170 -19.03 0.88 -16.63
CA VAL A 170 -18.43 0.53 -15.35
C VAL A 170 -19.32 1.01 -14.22
N SER A 171 -19.74 0.00 -13.45
CA SER A 171 -20.21 0.01 -12.07
C SER A 171 -20.19 1.37 -11.38
N ARG A 172 -21.34 1.70 -10.78
CA ARG A 172 -21.43 2.69 -9.72
C ARG A 172 -20.25 2.53 -8.74
N ASP A 173 -19.70 3.68 -8.37
CA ASP A 173 -18.95 3.95 -7.13
C ASP A 173 -17.43 3.85 -7.15
N VAL A 174 -16.76 4.64 -8.02
CA VAL A 174 -15.57 5.44 -7.62
C VAL A 174 -15.51 6.71 -8.49
N TYR A 175 -16.20 7.79 -8.10
CA TYR A 175 -16.01 9.11 -8.73
C TYR A 175 -14.97 9.93 -7.96
N PHE A 176 -13.78 10.13 -8.55
CA PHE A 176 -12.81 11.11 -8.07
C PHE A 176 -13.17 12.49 -8.62
N CYS A 177 -13.91 13.28 -7.83
CA CYS A 177 -14.17 14.68 -8.15
C CYS A 177 -13.00 15.54 -7.64
N TYR A 178 -12.20 16.10 -8.56
CA TYR A 178 -11.21 17.13 -8.21
C TYR A 178 -11.95 18.46 -7.99
N PRO A 179 -11.66 19.23 -6.92
CA PRO A 179 -12.09 20.62 -6.85
C PRO A 179 -11.35 21.40 -7.94
N GLY A 180 -12.11 22.02 -8.85
CA GLY A 180 -11.59 22.75 -9.98
C GLY A 180 -10.67 23.89 -9.53
N VAL A 181 -9.39 23.79 -9.90
CA VAL A 181 -8.46 24.92 -9.88
C VAL A 181 -8.91 25.88 -10.97
N LYS A 182 -9.56 26.99 -10.60
CA LYS A 182 -9.70 28.13 -11.51
C LYS A 182 -8.31 28.75 -11.66
N LEU A 183 -7.67 28.49 -12.80
CA LEU A 183 -6.55 29.31 -13.26
C LEU A 183 -7.12 30.68 -13.62
N SER A 184 -6.72 31.70 -12.84
CA SER A 184 -6.87 33.12 -13.19
C SER A 184 -5.75 33.56 -14.11
#